data_AF-A0A9E4IF68-F1
#
_entry.id   AF-A0A9E4IF68-F1
#
_cell.length_a   1.000
_cell.length_b   1.000
_cell.length_c   1.000
_cell.angle_alpha   90.00
_cell.angle_beta   90.00
_cell.angle_gamma   90.00
#
_symmetry.space_group_name_H-M   'P 1'
#
loop_
_entity.id
_entity.type
_entity.pdbx_description
1 polymer ?
#
loop_
_entity_poly.entity_id
_entity_poly.type
_entity_poly.pdbx_seq_one_letter_code
_entity_poly.pdbx_strand_id
1 'polypeptide(L)' 'MKRTTVKLPDRIDAMLRHEAERRGITISEITREAIEDHLGTRVRHLKAAGAGRSGRTDISERIEEILASEVAQ' A
#
# COMPACT_ATOMS: atom_id res chain seq x y z
N MET A 1 -0.38 17.83 -14.78
CA MET A 1 -0.20 16.65 -15.65
C MET A 1 -0.49 17.01 -17.09
N LYS A 2 0.11 16.31 -18.06
CA LYS A 2 -0.30 16.38 -19.47
C LYS A 2 -1.38 15.31 -19.74
N ARG A 3 -2.38 15.63 -20.57
CA ARG A 3 -3.41 14.67 -20.99
C ARG A 3 -2.83 13.76 -22.09
N THR A 4 -2.82 12.46 -21.84
CA THR A 4 -2.42 11.44 -22.82
C THR A 4 -3.61 10.51 -23.04
N THR A 5 -3.93 10.23 -24.31
CA THR A 5 -4.97 9.25 -24.66
C THR A 5 -4.27 7.93 -25.00
N VAL A 6 -4.65 6.85 -24.32
CA VAL A 6 -4.10 5.51 -24.52
C VAL A 6 -5.24 4.54 -24.84
N LYS A 7 -4.98 3.53 -25.68
CA LYS A 7 -5.93 2.44 -25.93
C LYS A 7 -5.72 1.37 -24.86
N LEU A 8 -6.78 0.98 -24.16
CA LEU A 8 -6.78 -0.11 -23.18
C LEU A 8 -7.74 -1.20 -23.65
N PRO A 9 -7.43 -2.48 -23.37
CA PRO A 9 -8.42 -3.55 -23.50
C PRO A 9 -9.60 -3.33 -22.55
N ASP A 10 -10.82 -3.64 -23.00
CA ASP A 10 -12.06 -3.40 -22.22
C ASP A 10 -12.04 -4.08 -20.84
N ARG A 11 -11.43 -5.27 -20.75
CA ARG A 11 -11.25 -5.98 -19.48
C ARG A 11 -10.48 -5.16 -18.46
N ILE A 12 -9.45 -4.44 -18.90
CA ILE A 12 -8.62 -3.63 -18.01
C ILE A 12 -9.36 -2.36 -17.58
N ASP A 13 -10.12 -1.73 -18.48
CA ASP A 13 -10.98 -0.59 -18.14
C ASP A 13 -12.00 -0.97 -17.04
N ALA A 14 -12.65 -2.13 -17.19
CA ALA A 14 -13.58 -2.64 -16.19
C ALA A 14 -12.91 -2.87 -14.82
N MET A 15 -11.72 -3.46 -14.79
CA MET A 15 -10.96 -3.65 -13.56
C MET A 15 -10.55 -2.32 -12.91
N LEU A 16 -10.12 -1.33 -13.70
CA LEU A 16 -9.74 -0.02 -13.20
C LEU A 16 -10.93 0.72 -12.57
N ARG A 17 -12.12 0.64 -13.17
CA ARG A 17 -13.35 1.21 -12.61
C ARG A 17 -13.69 0.58 -11.27
N HIS A 18 -13.65 -0.75 -11.20
CA HIS A 18 -13.93 -1.47 -9.96
C HIS A 18 -12.95 -1.10 -8.85
N GLU A 19 -11.66 -1.02 -9.17
CA GLU A 19 -10.64 -0.66 -8.17
C GLU A 19 -10.76 0.81 -7.72
N ALA A 20 -11.13 1.71 -8.64
CA ALA A 20 -11.41 3.12 -8.35
C ALA A 20 -12.57 3.25 -7.35
N GLU A 21 -13.67 2.55 -7.59
CA GLU A 21 -14.82 2.49 -6.67
C GLU A 21 -14.43 1.90 -5.33
N ARG A 22 -13.71 0.76 -5.33
CA ARG A 22 -13.28 0.06 -4.12
C ARG A 22 -12.37 0.91 -3.22
N ARG A 23 -11.49 1.73 -3.81
CA ARG A 23 -10.56 2.61 -3.09
C ARG A 23 -11.11 4.02 -2.84
N GLY A 24 -12.25 4.37 -3.44
CA GLY A 24 -12.82 5.72 -3.35
C GLY A 24 -11.97 6.80 -4.03
N ILE A 25 -11.19 6.43 -5.06
CA ILE A 25 -10.30 7.35 -5.80
C ILE A 25 -10.61 7.34 -7.28
N THR A 26 -10.02 8.25 -8.05
CA THR A 26 -10.30 8.34 -9.49
C THR A 26 -9.49 7.34 -10.33
N ILE A 27 -10.02 6.95 -11.49
CA ILE A 27 -9.28 6.12 -12.47
C ILE A 27 -7.94 6.77 -12.86
N SER A 28 -7.92 8.10 -13.02
CA SER A 28 -6.71 8.86 -13.33
C SER A 28 -5.66 8.82 -12.22
N GLU A 29 -6.08 8.64 -10.97
CA GLU A 29 -5.19 8.50 -9.82
C GLU A 29 -4.56 7.11 -9.78
N ILE A 30 -5.37 6.06 -9.91
CA ILE A 30 -4.87 4.67 -10.04
C ILE A 30 -3.92 4.53 -11.23
N THR A 31 -4.30 5.09 -12.38
CA THR A 31 -3.50 4.99 -13.61
C THR A 31 -2.13 5.65 -13.42
N ARG A 32 -2.09 6.79 -12.73
CA ARG A 32 -0.84 7.47 -12.42
C ARG A 32 0.01 6.67 -11.43
N GLU A 33 -0.57 6.19 -10.34
CA GLU A 33 0.15 5.36 -9.36
C GLU A 33 0.76 4.14 -10.05
N ALA A 34 0.00 3.45 -10.90
CA ALA A 34 0.47 2.29 -11.64
C ALA A 34 1.62 2.63 -12.60
N ILE A 35 1.55 3.77 -13.31
CA ILE A 35 2.61 4.22 -14.21
C ILE A 35 3.87 4.61 -13.42
N GLU A 36 3.72 5.33 -12.30
CA GLU A 36 4.84 5.74 -11.45
C GLU A 36 5.52 4.55 -10.77
N ASP A 37 4.74 3.57 -10.30
CA ASP A 37 5.23 2.31 -9.75
C ASP A 37 5.96 1.49 -10.82
N HIS A 38 5.41 1.42 -12.04
CA HIS A 38 6.00 0.67 -13.16
C HIS A 38 7.30 1.29 -13.67
N LEU A 39 7.36 2.62 -13.77
CA LEU A 39 8.56 3.34 -14.19
C LEU A 39 9.60 3.49 -13.07
N GLY A 40 9.30 3.03 -11.86
CA GLY A 40 10.21 3.11 -10.72
C GLY A 40 10.49 4.54 -10.24
N THR A 41 9.63 5.51 -10.60
CA THR A 41 9.75 6.90 -10.15
C THR A 41 9.37 7.09 -8.69
N ARG A 42 8.73 6.09 -8.07
CA ARG A 42 8.61 6.03 -6.62
C ARG A 42 9.96 5.59 -6.05
N VAL A 43 10.66 6.53 -5.40
CA VAL A 43 11.77 6.20 -4.50
C VAL A 43 11.28 5.07 -3.60
N ARG A 44 11.91 3.88 -3.66
CA ARG A 44 11.55 2.73 -2.82
C ARG A 44 11.70 3.14 -1.37
N HIS A 45 10.63 3.60 -0.75
CA HIS A 45 10.57 3.77 0.68
C HIS A 45 10.36 2.39 1.28
N LEU A 46 11.41 1.86 1.91
CA LEU A 46 11.31 0.69 2.78
C LEU A 46 10.28 1.01 3.87
N LYS A 47 9.05 0.50 3.71
CA LYS A 47 7.98 0.63 4.73
C LYS A 47 8.33 -0.06 6.05
N ALA A 48 9.39 -0.88 6.05
CA ALA A 48 9.93 -1.57 7.21
C ALA A 48 11.25 -0.97 7.73
N ALA A 49 11.71 0.17 7.19
CA ALA A 49 12.89 0.85 7.74
C ALA A 49 12.56 1.35 9.16
N GLY A 50 12.99 0.59 10.18
CA GLY A 50 12.66 0.83 11.58
C GLY A 50 11.50 0.00 12.13
N ALA A 51 10.93 -0.93 11.37
CA ALA A 51 10.04 -1.95 11.93
C ALA A 51 10.81 -2.78 12.97
N GLY A 52 10.34 -2.81 14.21
CA GLY A 52 11.04 -3.42 15.34
C GLY A 52 11.94 -2.47 16.14
N ARG A 53 12.06 -1.19 15.77
CA ARG A 53 12.74 -0.17 16.60
C ARG A 53 11.81 0.34 17.71
N SER A 54 11.35 -0.58 18.57
CA SER A 54 10.54 -0.27 19.76
C SER A 54 11.38 0.28 20.92
N GLY A 55 12.72 0.26 20.80
CA GLY A 55 13.65 0.58 21.88
C GLY A 55 13.76 -0.52 22.95
N ARG A 56 13.03 -1.62 22.77
CA ARG A 56 12.99 -2.77 23.68
C ARG A 56 13.48 -4.01 22.95
N THR A 57 14.47 -4.69 23.50
CA THR A 57 15.13 -5.85 22.89
C THR A 57 14.46 -7.18 23.23
N ASP A 58 13.55 -7.19 24.22
CA ASP A 58 12.94 -8.39 24.81
C ASP A 58 11.49 -8.64 24.36
N ILE A 59 10.92 -7.78 23.51
CA ILE A 59 9.52 -7.88 23.05
C ILE A 59 9.22 -9.26 22.43
N SER A 60 10.16 -9.80 21.64
CA SER A 60 10.00 -11.10 20.98
C SER A 60 9.98 -12.26 21.99
N GLU A 61 10.71 -12.13 23.09
CA GLU A 61 10.81 -13.16 24.14
C GLU A 61 9.60 -13.14 25.07
N ARG A 62 8.95 -11.97 25.21
CA ARG A 62 7.82 -11.74 26.11
C ARG A 62 6.46 -11.67 25.41
N ILE A 63 6.38 -12.12 24.16
CA ILE A 63 5.19 -11.96 23.33
C ILE A 63 3.93 -12.55 24.00
N GLU A 64 4.03 -13.73 24.61
CA GLU A 64 2.91 -14.40 25.29
C GLU A 64 2.44 -13.62 26.52
N GLU A 65 3.37 -13.07 27.31
CA GLU A 65 3.07 -12.26 28.50
C GLU A 65 2.34 -10.96 28.11
N ILE A 66 2.84 -10.30 27.06
CA ILE A 66 2.27 -9.05 26.55
C ILE A 66 0.85 -9.30 26.03
N LEU A 67 0.66 -10.30 25.17
CA LEU A 67 -0.66 -10.65 24.62
C LEU A 67 -1.65 -11.05 25.71
N ALA A 68 -1.22 -11.82 26.72
CA ALA A 68 -2.07 -12.17 27.84
C ALA A 68 -2.53 -10.94 28.64
N SER A 69 -1.65 -9.95 28.81
CA SER A 69 -1.98 -8.69 29.50
C SER A 69 -2.93 -7.79 28.70
N GLU A 70 -2.83 -7.78 27.37
CA GLU A 70 -3.65 -6.96 26.48
C GLU A 70 -5.07 -7.53 26.30
N VAL A 71 -5.20 -8.86 26.25
CA VAL A 71 -6.51 -9.54 26.14
C VAL A 71 -7.33 -9.43 27.43
N ALA A 72 -6.67 -9.26 28.57
CA ALA A 72 -7.31 -9.11 29.88
C ALA A 72 -7.81 -7.68 30.17
N GLN A 73 -7.57 -6.71 29.27
CA GLN A 73 -8.06 -5.32 29.36
C GLN A 73 -9.47 -5.14 28.81
#